data_AF-A0A2N9H600-F1
#
_entry.id   AF-A0A2N9H600-F1
#
_cell.length_a   1.000
_cell.length_b   1.000
_cell.length_c   1.000
_cell.angle_alpha   90.00
_cell.angle_beta   90.00
_cell.angle_gamma   90.00
#
_symmetry.space_group_name_H-M   'P 1'
#
loop_
_entity.id
_entity.type
_entity.pdbx_description
1 polymer ?
#
loop_
_entity_poly.entity_id
_entity_poly.type
_entity_poly.pdbx_seq_one_letter_code
_entity_poly.pdbx_strand_id
1 'polypeptide(L)'
;MHDIPRQFNLDLLKECHSLMTWMDVCESLSNMGLGPRIENSGRVLSNKSWFATNQFTLEIIFHNRMKQYKCLTNDSSLASAIYVPFYPGFAVSRYLWGFNISVRDAVSLDLVKWLAQRPEWKRMWGRDHFLVGGRIAWDFRRLTDNDTAWGSKLMFLPESKNMTLLSIEGTPRPRCNSLTQLNPSPRSAYEQYLWHLPKNYTKYSVFIPQDDFKNKKIVISERLLRIPKKEVLAMREEVIKLIPRIVYADPRYRLENFEDAFDIAVKGVLEIVEAIRRDIKEGKDLTIGFEELNGIVL
;
A
#
# COMPACT_ATOMS: atom_id res chain seq x y z
N MET A 1 7.36 -14.77 -8.26
CA MET A 1 6.03 -14.57 -7.64
C MET A 1 5.53 -15.94 -7.22
N HIS A 2 5.04 -16.10 -6.00
CA HIS A 2 4.48 -17.38 -5.58
C HIS A 2 3.19 -17.69 -6.33
N ASP A 3 3.06 -18.94 -6.80
CA ASP A 3 1.80 -19.47 -7.28
C ASP A 3 1.03 -20.06 -6.08
N ILE A 4 0.17 -19.22 -5.47
CA ILE A 4 -0.54 -19.56 -4.25
C ILE A 4 -1.94 -20.12 -4.57
N PRO A 5 -2.50 -20.99 -3.70
CA PRO A 5 -3.88 -21.45 -3.82
C PRO A 5 -4.89 -20.31 -3.95
N ARG A 6 -5.89 -20.49 -4.81
CA ARG A 6 -6.90 -19.46 -5.15
C ARG A 6 -7.71 -18.95 -3.97
N GLN A 7 -7.84 -19.75 -2.90
CA GLN A 7 -8.48 -19.38 -1.64
C GLN A 7 -7.84 -18.15 -0.96
N PHE A 8 -6.58 -17.86 -1.28
CA PHE A 8 -5.84 -16.72 -0.74
C PHE A 8 -5.98 -15.46 -1.62
N ASN A 9 -6.60 -15.55 -2.80
CA ASN A 9 -6.76 -14.39 -3.68
C ASN A 9 -8.09 -14.39 -4.44
N LEU A 10 -8.17 -15.02 -5.61
CA LEU A 10 -9.28 -14.91 -6.53
C LEU A 10 -10.61 -15.39 -5.92
N ASP A 11 -10.56 -16.39 -5.04
CA ASP A 11 -11.78 -16.88 -4.39
C ASP A 11 -12.28 -15.93 -3.28
N LEU A 12 -11.41 -15.08 -2.73
CA LEU A 12 -11.81 -14.00 -1.80
C LEU A 12 -12.63 -12.91 -2.49
N LEU A 13 -12.61 -12.85 -3.83
CA LEU A 13 -13.39 -11.88 -4.60
C LEU A 13 -14.78 -12.40 -4.99
N LYS A 14 -15.09 -13.66 -4.67
CA LYS A 14 -16.43 -14.21 -4.88
C LYS A 14 -17.42 -13.49 -3.96
N GLU A 15 -18.66 -13.33 -4.46
CA GLU A 15 -19.71 -12.58 -3.76
C GLU A 15 -19.26 -11.14 -3.45
N CYS A 16 -18.74 -10.44 -4.46
CA CYS A 16 -18.16 -9.10 -4.27
C CYS A 16 -19.12 -8.07 -3.64
N HIS A 17 -20.44 -8.27 -3.80
CA HIS A 17 -21.48 -7.43 -3.23
C HIS A 17 -21.57 -7.53 -1.69
N SER A 18 -21.07 -8.62 -1.09
CA SER A 18 -21.10 -8.87 0.36
C SER A 18 -19.71 -8.78 1.01
N LEU A 19 -18.67 -8.41 0.26
CA LEU A 19 -17.29 -8.34 0.79
C LEU A 19 -17.09 -7.23 1.81
N MET A 20 -17.83 -6.12 1.68
CA MET A 20 -17.76 -4.99 2.59
C MET A 20 -19.17 -4.60 3.01
N THR A 21 -19.36 -4.40 4.32
CA THR A 21 -20.68 -4.15 4.90
C THR A 21 -21.24 -2.76 4.57
N TRP A 22 -20.38 -1.81 4.20
CA TRP A 22 -20.76 -0.40 4.00
C TRP A 22 -20.69 0.07 2.53
N MET A 23 -20.13 -0.72 1.62
CA MET A 23 -20.03 -0.34 0.21
C MET A 23 -19.98 -1.56 -0.70
N ASP A 24 -20.54 -1.41 -1.89
CA ASP A 24 -20.34 -2.37 -2.97
C ASP A 24 -19.02 -2.09 -3.69
N VAL A 25 -18.12 -3.08 -3.68
CA VAL A 25 -16.82 -2.98 -4.37
C VAL A 25 -16.82 -3.64 -5.74
N CYS A 26 -17.89 -4.35 -6.14
CA CYS A 26 -17.91 -5.12 -7.38
C CYS A 26 -17.55 -4.28 -8.60
N GLU A 27 -18.11 -3.08 -8.73
CA GLU A 27 -17.80 -2.18 -9.85
C GLU A 27 -16.33 -1.79 -9.89
N SER A 28 -15.72 -1.63 -8.71
CA SER A 28 -14.30 -1.30 -8.55
C SER A 28 -13.38 -2.45 -8.95
N LEU A 29 -13.85 -3.71 -8.93
CA LEU A 29 -13.09 -4.88 -9.37
C LEU A 29 -12.92 -4.95 -10.90
N SER A 30 -13.69 -4.16 -11.65
CA SER A 30 -13.60 -4.12 -13.12
C SER A 30 -12.23 -3.59 -13.59
N ASN A 31 -11.90 -3.83 -14.87
CA ASN A 31 -10.63 -3.42 -15.48
C ASN A 31 -9.38 -3.80 -14.66
N MET A 32 -9.31 -5.05 -14.20
CA MET A 32 -8.17 -5.55 -13.40
C MET A 32 -7.98 -4.78 -12.07
N GLY A 33 -9.07 -4.32 -11.46
CA GLY A 33 -9.08 -3.57 -10.21
C GLY A 33 -8.99 -2.05 -10.37
N LEU A 34 -8.86 -1.52 -11.60
CA LEU A 34 -8.83 -0.08 -11.84
C LEU A 34 -10.20 0.59 -11.71
N GLY A 35 -11.29 -0.18 -11.77
CA GLY A 35 -12.66 0.31 -11.73
C GLY A 35 -13.20 0.73 -13.12
N PRO A 36 -14.40 1.34 -13.16
CA PRO A 36 -15.02 1.77 -14.40
C PRO A 36 -14.27 2.94 -15.03
N ARG A 37 -14.37 3.11 -16.35
CA ARG A 37 -13.75 4.26 -17.04
C ARG A 37 -14.48 5.55 -16.67
N ILE A 38 -13.72 6.63 -16.50
CA ILE A 38 -14.29 7.96 -16.26
C ILE A 38 -14.73 8.55 -17.61
N GLU A 39 -16.00 8.92 -17.71
CA GLU A 39 -16.53 9.66 -18.85
C GLU A 39 -16.19 11.15 -18.74
N ASN A 40 -15.79 11.75 -19.87
CA ASN A 40 -15.11 13.04 -19.87
C ASN A 40 -16.11 14.20 -19.76
N SER A 41 -16.19 14.87 -18.61
CA SER A 41 -17.03 16.08 -18.43
C SER A 41 -16.23 17.40 -18.47
N GLY A 42 -14.90 17.35 -18.57
CA GLY A 42 -14.06 18.56 -18.58
C GLY A 42 -12.68 18.32 -19.16
N ARG A 43 -12.20 19.30 -19.95
CA ARG A 43 -11.01 19.31 -20.83
C ARG A 43 -9.65 18.94 -20.21
N VAL A 44 -9.58 18.49 -18.95
CA VAL A 44 -8.33 18.26 -18.20
C VAL A 44 -7.86 16.81 -18.30
N LEU A 45 -8.76 15.83 -18.39
CA LEU A 45 -8.40 14.42 -18.52
C LEU A 45 -8.48 14.00 -19.99
N SER A 46 -7.40 13.41 -20.53
CA SER A 46 -7.39 12.89 -21.90
C SER A 46 -8.46 11.81 -22.08
N ASN A 47 -9.13 11.84 -23.24
CA ASN A 47 -10.25 10.97 -23.56
C ASN A 47 -9.95 9.49 -23.24
N LYS A 48 -10.74 8.89 -22.33
CA LYS A 48 -10.82 7.45 -22.02
C LYS A 48 -9.58 6.80 -21.36
N SER A 49 -8.62 7.58 -20.88
CA SER A 49 -7.39 7.04 -20.27
C SER A 49 -7.44 6.87 -18.75
N TRP A 50 -8.54 7.28 -18.10
CA TRP A 50 -8.68 7.30 -16.64
C TRP A 50 -9.79 6.38 -16.14
N PHE A 51 -9.60 5.86 -14.94
CA PHE A 51 -10.54 4.96 -14.27
C PHE A 51 -10.93 5.53 -12.89
N ALA A 52 -12.15 5.25 -12.46
CA ALA A 52 -12.62 5.57 -11.12
C ALA A 52 -12.12 4.51 -10.14
N THR A 53 -10.84 4.59 -9.81
CA THR A 53 -10.14 3.61 -8.99
C THR A 53 -10.51 3.73 -7.52
N ASN A 54 -10.67 2.58 -6.88
CA ASN A 54 -10.94 2.48 -5.46
C ASN A 54 -9.67 2.10 -4.71
N GLN A 55 -9.43 2.71 -3.55
CA GLN A 55 -8.26 2.39 -2.73
C GLN A 55 -8.21 0.89 -2.33
N PHE A 56 -9.35 0.25 -2.09
CA PHE A 56 -9.42 -1.13 -1.61
C PHE A 56 -9.02 -2.18 -2.66
N THR A 57 -8.88 -1.80 -3.94
CA THR A 57 -8.55 -2.73 -5.03
C THR A 57 -7.07 -2.77 -5.38
N LEU A 58 -6.22 -2.08 -4.60
CA LEU A 58 -4.77 -2.00 -4.82
C LEU A 58 -4.10 -3.37 -4.97
N GLU A 59 -4.53 -4.37 -4.20
CA GLU A 59 -3.99 -5.73 -4.23
C GLU A 59 -4.17 -6.39 -5.61
N ILE A 60 -5.31 -6.10 -6.25
CA ILE A 60 -5.67 -6.63 -7.57
C ILE A 60 -4.88 -5.89 -8.65
N ILE A 61 -4.78 -4.57 -8.55
CA ILE A 61 -4.01 -3.74 -9.49
C ILE A 61 -2.55 -4.20 -9.46
N PHE A 62 -1.96 -4.28 -8.26
CA PHE A 62 -0.57 -4.68 -8.08
C PHE A 62 -0.31 -6.11 -8.55
N HIS A 63 -1.20 -7.06 -8.25
CA HIS A 63 -1.08 -8.44 -8.72
C HIS A 63 -1.09 -8.52 -10.26
N ASN A 64 -1.97 -7.78 -10.93
CA ASN A 64 -2.00 -7.77 -12.40
C ASN A 64 -0.78 -7.07 -13.02
N ARG A 65 -0.26 -6.02 -12.39
CA ARG A 65 1.00 -5.38 -12.79
C ARG A 65 2.20 -6.32 -12.61
N MET A 66 2.27 -7.04 -11.49
CA MET A 66 3.33 -8.03 -11.22
C MET A 66 3.39 -9.10 -12.31
N LYS A 67 2.24 -9.62 -12.78
CA LYS A 67 2.20 -10.65 -13.84
C LYS A 67 2.89 -10.26 -15.13
N GLN A 68 3.04 -8.96 -15.39
CA GLN A 68 3.65 -8.41 -16.60
C GLN A 68 5.04 -7.80 -16.34
N TYR A 69 5.53 -7.91 -15.11
CA TYR A 69 6.79 -7.31 -14.73
C TYR A 69 7.95 -7.99 -15.45
N LYS A 70 8.76 -7.19 -16.15
CA LYS A 70 9.81 -7.66 -17.08
C LYS A 70 10.86 -8.56 -16.40
N CYS A 71 11.12 -8.34 -15.11
CA CYS A 71 12.15 -9.04 -14.37
C CYS A 71 11.60 -10.24 -13.57
N LEU A 72 10.37 -10.71 -13.84
CA LEU A 72 9.89 -11.97 -13.29
C LEU A 72 10.73 -13.14 -13.82
N THR A 73 11.11 -14.04 -12.91
CA THR A 73 11.80 -15.28 -13.21
C THR A 73 10.99 -16.47 -12.69
N ASN A 74 11.06 -17.59 -13.41
CA ASN A 74 10.53 -18.88 -12.96
C ASN A 74 11.50 -19.62 -12.04
N ASP A 75 12.78 -19.23 -12.03
CA ASP A 75 13.79 -19.78 -11.15
C ASP A 75 13.88 -18.94 -9.87
N SER A 76 13.42 -19.50 -8.76
CA SER A 76 13.41 -18.83 -7.46
C SER A 76 14.83 -18.57 -6.91
N SER A 77 15.85 -19.30 -7.36
CA SER A 77 17.24 -19.09 -6.96
C SER A 77 17.80 -17.76 -7.45
N LEU A 78 17.36 -17.29 -8.62
CA LEU A 78 17.74 -16.02 -9.22
C LEU A 78 16.92 -14.83 -8.68
N ALA A 79 15.83 -15.10 -7.97
CA ALA A 79 14.90 -14.06 -7.54
C ALA A 79 15.49 -13.20 -6.40
N SER A 80 15.56 -11.89 -6.61
CA SER A 80 15.95 -10.93 -5.56
C SER A 80 14.91 -10.78 -4.46
N ALA A 81 13.62 -10.78 -4.82
CA ALA A 81 12.51 -10.71 -3.87
C ALA A 81 11.36 -11.58 -4.37
N ILE A 82 10.47 -11.96 -3.45
CA ILE A 82 9.36 -12.87 -3.71
C ILE A 82 8.05 -12.19 -3.36
N TYR A 83 7.29 -11.84 -4.39
CA TYR A 83 5.93 -11.35 -4.24
C TYR A 83 4.95 -12.49 -3.88
N VAL A 84 4.18 -12.29 -2.81
CA VAL A 84 3.07 -13.14 -2.39
C VAL A 84 1.76 -12.47 -2.84
N PRO A 85 1.05 -12.99 -3.86
CA PRO A 85 -0.18 -12.40 -4.38
C PRO A 85 -1.39 -12.73 -3.48
N PHE A 86 -1.28 -12.50 -2.18
CA PHE A 86 -2.34 -12.60 -1.18
C PHE A 86 -3.18 -11.32 -1.16
N TYR A 87 -4.49 -11.44 -0.91
CA TYR A 87 -5.40 -10.30 -0.80
C TYR A 87 -5.84 -10.08 0.67
N PRO A 88 -4.94 -9.61 1.55
CA PRO A 88 -5.21 -9.50 2.99
C PRO A 88 -6.35 -8.51 3.29
N GLY A 89 -6.48 -7.43 2.52
CA GLY A 89 -7.50 -6.41 2.67
C GLY A 89 -8.90 -6.96 2.45
N PHE A 90 -9.09 -7.79 1.42
CA PHE A 90 -10.37 -8.48 1.19
C PHE A 90 -10.62 -9.57 2.24
N ALA A 91 -9.58 -10.35 2.61
CA ALA A 91 -9.70 -11.40 3.62
C ALA A 91 -10.19 -10.85 4.97
N VAL A 92 -9.64 -9.73 5.42
CA VAL A 92 -10.07 -9.11 6.68
C VAL A 92 -11.40 -8.38 6.54
N SER A 93 -11.65 -7.68 5.43
CA SER A 93 -12.87 -6.86 5.25
C SER A 93 -14.14 -7.67 5.35
N ARG A 94 -14.14 -8.91 4.83
CA ARG A 94 -15.32 -9.79 4.86
C ARG A 94 -15.80 -10.09 6.29
N TYR A 95 -14.89 -10.08 7.26
CA TYR A 95 -15.16 -10.49 8.63
C TYR A 95 -14.85 -9.43 9.68
N LEU A 96 -14.61 -8.17 9.28
CA LEU A 96 -14.14 -7.14 10.20
C LEU A 96 -15.23 -6.70 11.20
N TRP A 97 -16.52 -6.83 10.85
CA TRP A 97 -17.66 -6.46 11.72
C TRP A 97 -18.45 -7.67 12.18
N GLY A 98 -18.54 -7.87 13.50
CA GLY A 98 -19.47 -8.84 14.10
C GLY A 98 -19.03 -10.30 14.03
N PHE A 99 -17.77 -10.59 13.67
CA PHE A 99 -17.22 -11.95 13.64
C PHE A 99 -16.08 -12.14 14.66
N ASN A 100 -15.93 -13.37 15.14
CA ASN A 100 -14.87 -13.76 16.06
C ASN A 100 -13.49 -13.69 15.39
N ILE A 101 -12.43 -13.48 16.17
CA ILE A 101 -11.05 -13.41 15.67
C ILE A 101 -10.63 -14.69 14.96
N SER A 102 -11.12 -15.85 15.39
CA SER A 102 -10.81 -17.14 14.77
C SER A 102 -11.22 -17.20 13.30
N VAL A 103 -12.33 -16.55 12.93
CA VAL A 103 -12.79 -16.47 11.54
C VAL A 103 -11.97 -15.44 10.76
N ARG A 104 -11.73 -14.28 11.37
CA ARG A 104 -10.93 -13.19 10.77
C ARG A 104 -9.51 -13.62 10.41
N ASP A 105 -8.89 -14.42 11.25
CA ASP A 105 -7.49 -14.83 11.08
C ASP A 105 -7.30 -16.15 10.33
N ALA A 106 -8.37 -16.93 10.11
CA ALA A 106 -8.27 -18.27 9.52
C ALA A 106 -7.47 -18.29 8.20
N VAL A 107 -7.84 -17.41 7.26
CA VAL A 107 -7.18 -17.35 5.94
C VAL A 107 -5.72 -16.95 6.06
N SER A 108 -5.43 -15.96 6.93
CA SER A 108 -4.06 -15.49 7.19
C SER A 108 -3.20 -16.58 7.83
N LEU A 109 -3.75 -17.34 8.78
CA LEU A 109 -3.07 -18.47 9.44
C LEU A 109 -2.76 -19.59 8.45
N ASP A 110 -3.69 -19.91 7.56
CA ASP A 110 -3.48 -20.96 6.56
C ASP A 110 -2.45 -20.54 5.50
N LEU A 111 -2.43 -19.26 5.13
CA LEU A 111 -1.41 -18.73 4.21
C LEU A 111 -0.01 -18.86 4.79
N VAL A 112 0.21 -18.42 6.04
CA VAL A 112 1.55 -18.45 6.63
C VAL A 112 2.06 -19.88 6.82
N LYS A 113 1.18 -20.81 7.18
CA LYS A 113 1.50 -22.25 7.21
C LYS A 113 1.91 -22.76 5.84
N TRP A 114 1.20 -22.35 4.78
CA TRP A 114 1.52 -22.72 3.41
C TRP A 114 2.86 -22.14 2.95
N LEU A 115 3.16 -20.89 3.31
CA LEU A 115 4.43 -20.22 2.98
C LEU A 115 5.62 -20.88 3.69
N ALA A 116 5.49 -21.19 4.99
CA ALA A 116 6.56 -21.79 5.78
C ALA A 116 7.03 -23.15 5.25
N GLN A 117 6.19 -23.86 4.49
CA GLN A 117 6.52 -25.14 3.86
C GLN A 117 7.35 -24.98 2.58
N ARG A 118 7.43 -23.79 2.00
CA ARG A 118 8.10 -23.54 0.71
C ARG A 118 9.63 -23.50 0.89
N PRO A 119 10.42 -24.08 -0.03
CA PRO A 119 11.88 -23.98 0.03
C PRO A 119 12.36 -22.53 -0.05
N GLU A 120 11.67 -21.68 -0.80
CA GLU A 120 11.98 -20.26 -0.93
C GLU A 120 11.91 -19.53 0.40
N TRP A 121 10.96 -19.90 1.27
CA TRP A 121 10.80 -19.30 2.59
C TRP A 121 12.04 -19.48 3.47
N LYS A 122 12.67 -20.66 3.40
CA LYS A 122 13.81 -21.04 4.23
C LYS A 122 15.08 -20.26 3.91
N ARG A 123 15.15 -19.59 2.75
CA ARG A 123 16.34 -18.83 2.31
C ARG A 123 16.63 -17.62 3.18
N MET A 124 15.60 -16.84 3.50
CA MET A 124 15.71 -15.61 4.30
C MET A 124 14.60 -15.49 5.36
N TRP A 125 13.95 -16.60 5.71
CA TRP A 125 12.91 -16.67 6.76
C TRP A 125 11.79 -15.62 6.56
N GLY A 126 11.39 -15.42 5.29
CA GLY A 126 10.37 -14.46 4.90
C GLY A 126 10.83 -13.03 4.64
N ARG A 127 12.09 -12.67 4.93
CA ARG A 127 12.59 -11.27 4.79
C ARG A 127 12.78 -10.80 3.36
N ASP A 128 12.84 -11.71 2.41
CA ASP A 128 12.80 -11.43 0.97
C ASP A 128 11.39 -11.56 0.38
N HIS A 129 10.38 -11.81 1.22
CA HIS A 129 8.98 -11.89 0.81
C HIS A 129 8.26 -10.59 1.11
N PHE A 130 7.39 -10.19 0.19
CA PHE A 130 6.54 -9.01 0.37
C PHE A 130 5.13 -9.26 -0.12
N LEU A 131 4.19 -8.52 0.45
CA LEU A 131 2.78 -8.52 0.12
C LEU A 131 2.25 -7.09 0.05
N VAL A 132 1.10 -6.93 -0.61
CA VAL A 132 0.42 -5.64 -0.78
C VAL A 132 -0.92 -5.72 -0.08
N GLY A 133 -1.21 -4.73 0.74
CA GLY A 133 -2.46 -4.58 1.48
C GLY A 133 -3.28 -3.42 0.93
N GLY A 134 -4.50 -3.72 0.48
CA GLY A 134 -5.48 -2.72 0.02
C GLY A 134 -6.12 -1.93 1.16
N ARG A 135 -5.54 -1.96 2.36
CA ARG A 135 -6.02 -1.27 3.56
C ARG A 135 -4.84 -0.70 4.34
N ILE A 136 -5.14 0.07 5.37
CA ILE A 136 -4.14 0.67 6.25
C ILE A 136 -3.39 -0.41 7.05
N ALA A 137 -2.12 -0.19 7.36
CA ALA A 137 -1.30 -1.17 8.09
C ALA A 137 -1.91 -1.60 9.44
N TRP A 138 -2.68 -0.71 10.08
CA TRP A 138 -3.36 -0.97 11.35
C TRP A 138 -4.34 -2.16 11.28
N ASP A 139 -4.98 -2.38 10.13
CA ASP A 139 -5.97 -3.44 9.94
C ASP A 139 -5.34 -4.86 10.00
N PHE A 140 -4.01 -4.94 9.93
CA PHE A 140 -3.24 -6.19 9.94
C PHE A 140 -2.37 -6.38 11.19
N ARG A 141 -2.47 -5.48 12.18
CA ARG A 141 -1.60 -5.41 13.36
C ARG A 141 -2.40 -5.47 14.66
N ARG A 142 -3.33 -6.41 14.77
CA ARG A 142 -4.07 -6.64 16.02
C ARG A 142 -3.16 -7.24 17.10
N LEU A 143 -3.02 -6.56 18.24
CA LEU A 143 -2.12 -6.95 19.35
C LEU A 143 -2.71 -7.97 20.33
N THR A 144 -4.03 -7.93 20.57
CA THR A 144 -4.69 -8.67 21.65
C THR A 144 -5.69 -9.67 21.13
N ASP A 145 -5.74 -10.88 21.69
CA ASP A 145 -6.71 -11.93 21.35
C ASP A 145 -8.07 -11.71 22.02
N ASN A 146 -8.69 -10.59 21.64
CA ASN A 146 -10.04 -10.24 22.05
C ASN A 146 -10.91 -10.08 20.80
N ASP A 147 -12.11 -10.67 20.81
CA ASP A 147 -13.10 -10.52 19.75
C ASP A 147 -13.52 -9.06 19.51
N THR A 148 -13.40 -8.19 20.51
CA THR A 148 -13.68 -6.76 20.34
C THR A 148 -12.53 -5.97 19.72
N ALA A 149 -11.32 -6.54 19.64
CA ALA A 149 -10.16 -5.86 19.09
C ALA A 149 -10.23 -5.79 17.56
N TRP A 150 -9.75 -4.68 17.00
CA TRP A 150 -9.83 -4.39 15.57
C TRP A 150 -8.82 -5.17 14.72
N GLY A 151 -9.20 -5.53 13.49
CA GLY A 151 -8.29 -6.05 12.48
C GLY A 151 -7.96 -7.53 12.59
N SER A 152 -6.91 -7.93 11.86
CA SER A 152 -6.33 -9.28 11.84
C SER A 152 -4.94 -9.32 12.48
N LYS A 153 -4.47 -10.52 12.82
CA LYS A 153 -3.13 -10.75 13.38
C LYS A 153 -2.03 -10.90 12.31
N LEU A 154 -2.35 -10.81 11.03
CA LEU A 154 -1.44 -11.17 9.92
C LEU A 154 0.01 -10.70 10.13
N MET A 155 0.26 -9.42 10.42
CA MET A 155 1.64 -8.89 10.53
C MET A 155 2.30 -9.13 11.90
N PHE A 156 1.62 -9.82 12.82
CA PHE A 156 2.17 -10.28 14.10
C PHE A 156 2.28 -11.81 14.20
N LEU A 157 1.91 -12.55 13.16
CA LEU A 157 2.20 -13.98 13.10
C LEU A 157 3.73 -14.18 12.96
N PRO A 158 4.31 -15.23 13.61
CA PRO A 158 5.75 -15.47 13.62
C PRO A 158 6.41 -15.51 12.24
N GLU A 159 5.69 -16.00 11.24
CA GLU A 159 6.14 -16.12 9.87
C GLU A 159 6.08 -14.76 9.15
N SER A 160 4.91 -14.13 9.09
CA SER A 160 4.68 -12.92 8.31
C SER A 160 5.16 -11.63 8.95
N LYS A 161 5.48 -11.61 10.26
CA LYS A 161 6.12 -10.44 10.90
C LYS A 161 7.47 -10.07 10.28
N ASN A 162 8.10 -11.05 9.63
CA ASN A 162 9.37 -10.90 8.94
C ASN A 162 9.21 -10.55 7.46
N MET A 163 7.99 -10.43 6.93
CA MET A 163 7.72 -10.03 5.55
C MET A 163 7.50 -8.52 5.46
N THR A 164 7.76 -7.95 4.28
CA THR A 164 7.42 -6.55 4.01
C THR A 164 5.95 -6.43 3.58
N LEU A 165 5.15 -5.66 4.32
CA LEU A 165 3.81 -5.23 3.90
C LEU A 165 3.89 -3.83 3.31
N LEU A 166 3.43 -3.70 2.07
CA LEU A 166 3.16 -2.42 1.42
C LEU A 166 1.67 -2.10 1.57
N SER A 167 1.33 -0.98 2.20
CA SER A 167 -0.06 -0.60 2.52
C SER A 167 -0.37 0.83 2.07
N ILE A 168 -1.65 1.21 2.02
CA ILE A 168 -2.06 2.58 1.62
C ILE A 168 -1.77 3.61 2.71
N GLU A 169 -1.59 3.15 3.95
CA GLU A 169 -1.15 3.97 5.07
C GLU A 169 -0.19 3.17 5.94
N GLY A 170 0.85 3.84 6.42
CA GLY A 170 1.86 3.25 7.30
C GLY A 170 1.44 3.37 8.76
N THR A 171 2.09 2.61 9.64
CA THR A 171 1.92 2.85 11.08
C THR A 171 2.77 4.04 11.53
N PRO A 172 2.26 4.91 12.41
CA PRO A 172 3.07 5.94 13.05
C PRO A 172 4.33 5.31 13.66
N ARG A 173 5.51 5.90 13.42
CA ARG A 173 6.76 5.45 14.05
C ARG A 173 6.63 5.52 15.58
N PRO A 174 7.33 4.67 16.36
CA PRO A 174 7.21 4.64 17.83
C PRO A 174 7.52 5.98 18.54
N ARG A 175 8.23 6.92 17.89
CA ARG A 175 8.41 8.29 18.41
C ARG A 175 7.14 9.17 18.29
N CYS A 176 6.11 8.68 17.60
CA CYS A 176 4.77 9.23 17.50
C CYS A 176 3.77 8.34 18.25
N ASN A 177 4.17 7.79 19.41
CA ASN A 177 3.26 7.14 20.35
C ASN A 177 2.41 8.18 21.09
N SER A 178 1.44 8.76 20.39
CA SER A 178 0.22 9.24 21.01
C SER A 178 -0.93 8.52 20.35
N LEU A 179 -1.61 7.66 21.13
CA LEU A 179 -2.73 6.80 20.76
C LEU A 179 -4.00 7.57 20.31
N THR A 180 -3.84 8.80 19.82
CA THR A 180 -4.90 9.76 19.48
C THR A 180 -4.72 10.43 18.12
N GLN A 181 -3.73 10.09 17.30
CA GLN A 181 -3.52 10.76 16.01
C GLN A 181 -3.98 9.96 14.78
N LEU A 182 -5.30 9.82 14.67
CA LEU A 182 -6.03 10.04 13.41
C LEU A 182 -6.24 11.55 13.14
N ASN A 183 -5.48 12.41 13.84
CA ASN A 183 -5.43 13.83 13.58
C ASN A 183 -4.44 14.09 12.43
N PRO A 184 -4.83 14.85 11.38
CA PRO A 184 -3.92 15.24 10.32
C PRO A 184 -2.89 16.24 10.86
N SER A 185 -1.84 15.71 11.49
CA SER A 185 -0.59 16.43 11.70
C SER A 185 0.02 16.74 10.33
N PRO A 186 0.72 17.88 10.14
CA PRO A 186 1.48 18.18 8.92
C PRO A 186 2.39 17.03 8.47
N ARG A 187 2.76 16.15 9.41
CA ARG A 187 3.64 15.01 9.23
C ARG A 187 2.99 13.82 8.52
N SER A 188 1.65 13.70 8.46
CA SER A 188 1.03 12.46 7.97
C SER A 188 1.36 12.17 6.51
N ALA A 189 1.11 13.10 5.58
CA ALA A 189 1.44 12.90 4.16
C ALA A 189 2.95 12.97 3.88
N TYR A 190 3.66 13.91 4.51
CA TYR A 190 5.08 14.17 4.19
C TYR A 190 6.05 13.15 4.78
N GLU A 191 5.64 12.37 5.80
CA GLU A 191 6.49 11.35 6.42
C GLU A 191 6.13 9.93 5.98
N GLN A 192 4.93 9.72 5.40
CA GLN A 192 4.46 8.40 5.00
C GLN A 192 4.82 8.03 3.56
N TYR A 193 4.58 8.92 2.59
CA TYR A 193 4.72 8.61 1.15
C TYR A 193 6.11 8.94 0.61
N LEU A 194 7.16 8.68 1.39
CA LEU A 194 8.54 9.10 1.09
C LEU A 194 9.10 8.54 -0.22
N TRP A 195 8.58 7.40 -0.69
CA TRP A 195 8.97 6.83 -1.98
C TRP A 195 8.37 7.60 -3.16
N HIS A 196 7.16 8.12 -2.99
CA HIS A 196 6.39 8.72 -4.07
C HIS A 196 6.51 10.25 -4.10
N LEU A 197 6.61 10.89 -2.92
CA LEU A 197 6.61 12.34 -2.76
C LEU A 197 8.00 12.91 -2.40
N PRO A 198 8.40 14.07 -2.98
CA PRO A 198 9.62 14.74 -2.59
C PRO A 198 9.58 15.27 -1.16
N LYS A 199 10.73 15.25 -0.48
CA LYS A 199 10.90 15.77 0.89
C LYS A 199 10.56 17.26 1.02
N ASN A 200 10.83 18.06 -0.02
CA ASN A 200 10.56 19.48 -0.01
C ASN A 200 9.11 19.77 -0.43
N TYR A 201 8.19 19.65 0.53
CA TYR A 201 6.75 19.76 0.30
C TYR A 201 6.29 21.14 -0.17
N THR A 202 6.97 22.22 0.21
CA THR A 202 6.59 23.58 -0.18
C THR A 202 6.65 23.83 -1.69
N LYS A 203 7.32 22.94 -2.44
CA LYS A 203 7.36 22.99 -3.91
C LYS A 203 6.07 22.55 -4.59
N TYR A 204 5.22 21.76 -3.94
CA TYR A 204 4.04 21.17 -4.56
C TYR A 204 2.77 21.22 -3.70
N SER A 205 2.87 21.61 -2.42
CA SER A 205 1.73 21.69 -1.52
C SER A 205 1.76 22.96 -0.66
N VAL A 206 0.58 23.36 -0.19
CA VAL A 206 0.39 24.43 0.78
C VAL A 206 -0.17 23.80 2.05
N PHE A 207 0.55 23.90 3.16
CA PHE A 207 0.07 23.40 4.44
C PHE A 207 -0.85 24.43 5.12
N ILE A 208 -2.03 23.99 5.55
CA ILE A 208 -3.01 24.79 6.28
C ILE A 208 -3.22 24.11 7.64
N PRO A 209 -2.73 24.68 8.75
CA PRO A 209 -2.89 24.09 10.07
C PRO A 209 -4.36 23.97 10.48
N GLN A 210 -4.76 22.80 10.99
CA GLN A 210 -6.13 22.53 11.40
C GLN A 210 -6.61 23.49 12.50
N ASP A 211 -5.74 23.80 13.47
CA ASP A 211 -6.08 24.68 14.59
C ASP A 211 -6.31 26.13 14.15
N ASP A 212 -5.57 26.61 13.16
CA ASP A 212 -5.74 27.97 12.65
C ASP A 212 -7.04 28.11 11.84
N PHE A 213 -7.45 27.05 11.14
CA PHE A 213 -8.75 26.99 10.48
C PHE A 213 -9.90 26.90 11.50
N LYS A 214 -9.82 25.96 12.46
CA LYS A 214 -10.86 25.75 13.49
C LYS A 214 -11.08 26.99 14.35
N ASN A 215 -10.00 27.67 14.73
CA ASN A 215 -10.05 28.89 15.53
C ASN A 215 -10.37 30.15 14.69
N LYS A 216 -10.74 30.00 13.40
CA LYS A 216 -11.03 31.10 12.46
C LYS A 216 -9.92 32.14 12.38
N LYS A 217 -8.68 31.76 12.65
CA LYS A 217 -7.49 32.63 12.54
C LYS A 217 -7.07 32.82 11.08
N ILE A 218 -7.42 31.86 10.23
CA ILE A 218 -7.09 31.87 8.80
C ILE A 218 -8.35 31.66 7.97
N VAL A 219 -8.53 32.52 6.97
CA VAL A 219 -9.45 32.29 5.86
C VAL A 219 -8.65 31.66 4.71
N ILE A 220 -9.03 30.45 4.28
CA ILE A 220 -8.30 29.66 3.28
C ILE A 220 -8.10 30.45 1.98
N SER A 221 -9.16 31.13 1.50
CA SER A 221 -9.11 31.91 0.26
C SER A 221 -8.07 33.04 0.35
N GLU A 222 -8.05 33.80 1.44
CA GLU A 222 -7.06 34.87 1.65
C GLU A 222 -5.63 34.32 1.68
N ARG A 223 -5.44 33.17 2.33
CA ARG A 223 -4.12 32.52 2.39
C ARG A 223 -3.63 32.11 1.01
N LEU A 224 -4.50 31.51 0.19
CA LEU A 224 -4.15 31.07 -1.16
C LEU A 224 -3.97 32.24 -2.14
N LEU A 225 -4.75 33.32 -1.99
CA LEU A 225 -4.62 34.54 -2.82
C LEU A 225 -3.31 35.30 -2.59
N ARG A 226 -2.68 35.14 -1.42
CA ARG A 226 -1.37 35.73 -1.12
C ARG A 226 -0.21 35.02 -1.84
N ILE A 227 -0.44 33.86 -2.44
CA ILE A 227 0.61 33.12 -3.16
C ILE A 227 0.81 33.76 -4.53
N PRO A 228 2.03 34.24 -4.86
CA PRO A 228 2.31 34.84 -6.16
C PRO A 228 1.98 33.89 -7.32
N LYS A 229 1.42 34.43 -8.42
CA LYS A 229 1.09 33.63 -9.61
C LYS A 229 2.28 32.82 -10.15
N LYS A 230 3.50 33.38 -10.08
CA LYS A 230 4.74 32.71 -10.48
C LYS A 230 5.00 31.45 -9.65
N GLU A 231 4.74 31.51 -8.34
CA GLU A 231 4.88 30.37 -7.44
C GLU A 231 3.81 29.32 -7.72
N VAL A 232 2.55 29.73 -7.93
CA VAL A 232 1.46 28.79 -8.32
C VAL A 232 1.80 28.04 -9.61
N LEU A 233 2.36 28.71 -10.61
CA LEU A 233 2.79 28.06 -11.85
C LEU A 233 3.92 27.05 -11.59
N ALA A 234 4.93 27.44 -10.82
CA ALA A 234 6.02 26.54 -10.45
C ALA A 234 5.50 25.30 -9.69
N MET A 235 4.57 25.48 -8.75
CA MET A 235 3.95 24.38 -8.01
C MET A 235 3.15 23.44 -8.92
N ARG A 236 2.44 23.98 -9.92
CA ARG A 236 1.71 23.16 -10.90
C ARG A 236 2.65 22.32 -11.75
N GLU A 237 3.76 22.88 -12.22
CA GLU A 237 4.77 22.12 -12.96
C GLU A 237 5.38 21.01 -12.11
N GLU A 238 5.61 21.25 -10.81
CA GLU A 238 6.05 20.20 -9.90
C GLU A 238 4.99 19.11 -9.72
N VAL A 239 3.71 19.46 -9.55
CA VAL A 239 2.61 18.48 -9.47
C VAL A 239 2.51 17.63 -10.73
N ILE A 240 2.65 18.22 -11.93
CA ILE A 240 2.62 17.48 -13.20
C ILE A 240 3.72 16.41 -13.24
N LYS A 241 4.92 16.72 -12.73
CA LYS A 241 6.02 15.75 -12.63
C LYS A 241 5.76 14.65 -11.59
N LEU A 242 4.92 14.92 -10.58
CA LEU A 242 4.58 13.95 -9.55
C LEU A 242 3.48 12.97 -9.95
N ILE A 243 2.56 13.36 -10.85
CA ILE A 243 1.41 12.53 -11.25
C ILE A 243 1.83 11.08 -11.57
N PRO A 244 2.82 10.81 -12.44
CA PRO A 244 3.20 9.42 -12.75
C PRO A 244 3.61 8.62 -11.52
N ARG A 245 4.25 9.27 -10.53
CA ARG A 245 4.79 8.60 -9.34
C ARG A 245 3.71 8.12 -8.36
N ILE A 246 2.49 8.64 -8.45
CA ILE A 246 1.38 8.35 -7.53
C ILE A 246 0.19 7.67 -8.22
N VAL A 247 0.28 7.44 -9.53
CA VAL A 247 -0.76 6.74 -10.30
C VAL A 247 -0.25 5.38 -10.74
N TYR A 248 -1.17 4.42 -10.86
CA TYR A 248 -0.91 3.10 -11.41
C TYR A 248 -1.31 3.08 -12.87
N ALA A 249 -0.41 2.61 -13.72
CA ALA A 249 -0.71 2.47 -15.14
C ALA A 249 -1.64 1.30 -15.42
N ASP A 250 -2.41 1.41 -16.51
CA ASP A 250 -3.21 0.29 -16.97
C ASP A 250 -2.30 -0.87 -17.40
N PRO A 251 -2.39 -2.05 -16.76
CA PRO A 251 -1.54 -3.20 -17.06
C PRO A 251 -1.67 -3.64 -18.53
N ARG A 252 -2.76 -3.34 -19.23
CA ARG A 252 -2.88 -3.73 -20.65
C ARG A 252 -1.88 -2.99 -21.55
N TYR A 253 -1.31 -1.88 -21.09
CA TYR A 253 -0.37 -1.08 -21.85
C TYR A 253 0.99 -1.02 -21.16
N ARG A 254 2.05 -1.14 -21.96
CA ARG A 254 3.41 -0.99 -21.49
C ARG A 254 3.81 0.47 -21.59
N LEU A 255 4.21 1.05 -20.48
CA LEU A 255 4.81 2.39 -20.47
C LEU A 255 6.31 2.22 -20.63
N GLU A 256 6.85 2.62 -21.78
CA GLU A 256 8.29 2.45 -22.05
C GLU A 256 9.12 3.62 -21.50
N ASN A 257 8.49 4.79 -21.28
CA ASN A 257 9.19 6.05 -21.08
C ASN A 257 9.03 6.68 -19.70
N PHE A 258 8.26 6.07 -18.79
CA PHE A 258 8.12 6.59 -17.42
C PHE A 258 7.83 5.49 -16.42
N GLU A 259 8.23 5.75 -15.17
CA GLU A 259 8.00 4.88 -14.02
C GLU A 259 6.73 5.31 -13.30
N ASP A 260 5.84 4.35 -13.04
CA ASP A 260 4.61 4.60 -12.30
C ASP A 260 4.76 4.27 -10.80
N ALA A 261 3.68 4.40 -10.02
CA ALA A 261 3.68 4.07 -8.61
C ALA A 261 4.09 2.60 -8.34
N PHE A 262 3.72 1.68 -9.22
CA PHE A 262 4.10 0.27 -9.10
C PHE A 262 5.61 0.07 -9.28
N ASP A 263 6.22 0.70 -10.28
CA ASP A 263 7.66 0.59 -10.54
C ASP A 263 8.49 1.12 -9.35
N ILE A 264 8.06 2.26 -8.78
CA ILE A 264 8.68 2.87 -7.60
C ILE A 264 8.59 1.91 -6.39
N ALA A 265 7.41 1.32 -6.17
CA ALA A 265 7.19 0.39 -5.07
C ALA A 265 8.08 -0.86 -5.16
N VAL A 266 8.16 -1.47 -6.35
CA VAL A 266 9.00 -2.66 -6.56
C VAL A 266 10.48 -2.31 -6.36
N LYS A 267 10.93 -1.16 -6.86
CA LYS A 267 12.30 -0.68 -6.60
C LYS A 267 12.58 -0.52 -5.11
N GLY A 268 11.67 0.11 -4.36
CA GLY A 268 11.80 0.28 -2.92
C GLY A 268 11.91 -1.04 -2.16
N VAL A 269 11.11 -2.05 -2.54
CA VAL A 269 11.22 -3.40 -1.97
C VAL A 269 12.58 -4.03 -2.28
N LEU A 270 13.06 -3.92 -3.52
CA LEU A 270 14.36 -4.49 -3.90
C LEU A 270 15.51 -3.84 -3.12
N GLU A 271 15.47 -2.52 -2.91
CA GLU A 271 16.44 -1.80 -2.08
C GLU A 271 16.44 -2.31 -0.62
N ILE A 272 15.26 -2.56 -0.04
CA ILE A 272 15.13 -3.13 1.30
C ILE A 272 15.74 -4.53 1.37
N VAL A 273 15.39 -5.41 0.45
CA VAL A 273 15.89 -6.78 0.46
C VAL A 273 17.40 -6.82 0.27
N GLU A 274 17.96 -5.97 -0.59
CA GLU A 274 19.41 -5.86 -0.76
C GLU A 274 20.12 -5.30 0.49
N ALA A 275 19.51 -4.35 1.20
CA ALA A 275 20.04 -3.88 2.49
C ALA A 275 20.08 -5.02 3.52
N ILE A 276 18.98 -5.77 3.66
CA ILE A 276 18.90 -6.92 4.58
C ILE A 276 19.93 -7.99 4.22
N ARG A 277 20.11 -8.30 2.93
CA ARG A 277 21.12 -9.26 2.47
C ARG A 277 22.54 -8.83 2.84
N ARG A 278 22.83 -7.53 2.74
CA ARG A 278 24.12 -6.97 3.16
C ARG A 278 24.33 -7.13 4.66
N ASP A 279 23.31 -6.80 5.46
CA ASP A 279 23.37 -6.93 6.92
C ASP A 279 23.54 -8.40 7.36
N ILE A 280 22.88 -9.35 6.69
CA ILE A 280 23.10 -10.80 6.91
C ILE A 280 24.55 -11.19 6.63
N LYS A 281 25.12 -10.73 5.50
CA LYS A 281 26.51 -11.03 5.12
C LYS A 281 27.52 -10.44 6.12
N GLU A 282 27.20 -9.28 6.69
CA GLU A 282 28.02 -8.61 7.70
C GLU A 282 27.80 -9.15 9.13
N GLY A 283 26.89 -10.11 9.32
CA GLY A 283 26.60 -10.72 10.61
C GLY A 283 25.90 -9.79 11.61
N LYS A 284 25.19 -8.76 11.12
CA LYS A 284 24.45 -7.82 11.98
C LYS A 284 23.18 -8.45 12.53
N ASP A 285 22.75 -7.96 13.70
CA ASP A 285 21.47 -8.34 14.28
C ASP A 285 20.30 -7.71 13.50
N LEU A 286 19.52 -8.59 12.84
CA LEU A 286 18.38 -8.24 11.99
C LEU A 286 17.09 -7.95 12.77
N THR A 287 17.10 -8.11 14.10
CA THR A 287 15.97 -7.73 14.95
C THR A 287 15.87 -6.21 15.13
N ILE A 288 16.98 -5.50 14.93
CA ILE A 288 17.07 -4.05 15.05
C ILE A 288 16.58 -3.40 13.76
N GLY A 289 15.42 -2.71 13.80
CA GLY A 289 14.94 -1.85 12.72
C GLY A 289 13.99 -2.51 11.69
N PHE A 290 13.79 -3.83 11.70
CA PHE A 290 12.84 -4.46 10.78
C PHE A 290 11.39 -4.05 11.04
N GLU A 291 11.03 -3.77 12.29
CA GLU A 291 9.71 -3.23 12.64
C GLU A 291 9.48 -1.79 12.12
N GLU A 292 10.55 -1.01 11.88
CA GLU A 292 10.46 0.32 11.26
C GLU A 292 10.24 0.26 9.74
N LEU A 293 10.50 -0.90 9.12
CA LEU A 293 10.24 -1.20 7.71
C LEU A 293 8.86 -1.83 7.48
N ASN A 294 8.15 -2.20 8.54
CA ASN A 294 6.81 -2.76 8.47
C ASN A 294 5.76 -1.65 8.38
N GLY A 295 5.17 -1.46 7.20
CA GLY A 295 4.13 -0.45 6.93
C GLY A 295 4.63 0.66 6.01
N ILE A 296 5.18 0.30 4.86
CA ILE A 296 5.62 1.26 3.84
C ILE A 296 4.44 1.62 2.97
N VAL A 297 4.35 2.90 2.64
CA VAL A 297 3.15 3.51 2.09
C VAL A 297 3.20 3.60 0.57
N LEU A 298 2.15 3.09 -0.08
CA LEU A 298 1.92 3.05 -1.53
C LEU A 298 1.02 4.17 -2.03
#